data_AF-A0A0B6Y2I2-F1
#
_entry.id   AF-A0A0B6Y2I2-F1
#
_cell.length_a   1.000
_cell.length_b   1.000
_cell.length_c   1.000
_cell.angle_alpha   90.00
_cell.angle_beta   90.00
_cell.angle_gamma   90.00
#
_symmetry.space_group_name_H-M   'P 1'
#
loop_
_entity.id
_entity.type
_entity.pdbx_description
1 polymer ?
#
loop_
_entity_poly.entity_id
_entity_poly.type
_entity_poly.pdbx_seq_one_letter_code
_entity_poly.pdbx_strand_id
1 'polypeptide(L)'
;AIAIAQQIESPICDQTYIDLTTDCPVFQAYRGYIMSPLTEEEEDFPLAFSFVAYKDVEMIERLLRAIYRPQNYYCIHVDQKSSDSFSRAVTDIANCFP
;
A
#
# COMPACT_ATOMS: atom_id res chain seq x y z
N ALA A 1 -30.99 -20.34 -10.51
CA ALA A 1 -30.00 -19.67 -9.64
C ALA A 1 -28.77 -19.39 -10.48
N ILE A 2 -28.43 -18.12 -10.68
CA ILE A 2 -27.18 -17.75 -11.35
C ILE A 2 -26.09 -17.93 -10.31
N ALA A 3 -25.26 -18.96 -10.48
CA ALA A 3 -24.05 -19.12 -9.68
C ALA A 3 -23.05 -18.08 -10.19
N ILE A 4 -22.87 -16.99 -9.43
CA ILE A 4 -21.68 -16.17 -9.57
C ILE A 4 -20.56 -17.02 -8.98
N ALA A 5 -19.72 -17.60 -9.83
CA ALA A 5 -18.44 -18.10 -9.40
C ALA A 5 -17.71 -16.89 -8.80
N GLN A 6 -17.59 -16.86 -7.47
CA GLN A 6 -16.59 -16.00 -6.85
C GLN A 6 -15.26 -16.47 -7.41
N GLN A 7 -14.68 -15.69 -8.33
CA GLN A 7 -13.24 -15.74 -8.54
C GLN A 7 -12.65 -15.39 -7.19
N ILE A 8 -12.35 -16.42 -6.39
CA ILE A 8 -11.47 -16.27 -5.25
C ILE A 8 -10.11 -16.00 -5.91
N GLU A 9 -9.81 -14.72 -6.17
CA GLU A 9 -8.45 -14.30 -6.41
C GLU A 9 -7.66 -14.85 -5.22
N SER A 10 -6.74 -15.77 -5.50
CA SER A 10 -5.78 -16.22 -4.50
C SER A 10 -5.16 -14.98 -3.85
N PRO A 11 -4.98 -14.93 -2.52
CA PRO A 11 -4.37 -13.78 -1.86
C PRO A 11 -3.12 -13.36 -2.63
N ILE A 12 -3.03 -12.10 -3.04
CA ILE A 12 -1.84 -11.63 -3.75
C ILE A 12 -0.67 -11.80 -2.78
N CYS A 13 0.30 -12.64 -3.15
CA CYS A 13 1.41 -12.99 -2.27
C CYS A 13 2.42 -11.84 -2.16
N ASP A 14 3.21 -11.87 -1.08
CA ASP A 14 4.25 -10.87 -0.79
C ASP A 14 5.20 -10.64 -1.98
N GLN A 15 5.57 -11.71 -2.69
CA GLN A 15 6.48 -11.66 -3.83
C GLN A 15 5.95 -10.78 -4.97
N THR A 16 4.65 -10.81 -5.23
CA THR A 16 4.04 -9.96 -6.26
C THR A 16 4.28 -8.48 -5.97
N TYR A 17 4.17 -8.06 -4.70
CA TYR A 17 4.41 -6.66 -4.33
C TYR A 17 5.89 -6.30 -4.38
N ILE A 18 6.79 -7.21 -4.03
CA ILE A 18 8.25 -7.04 -4.20
C ILE A 18 8.59 -6.82 -5.68
N ASP A 19 8.01 -7.62 -6.58
CA ASP A 19 8.30 -7.52 -8.00
C ASP A 19 7.71 -6.24 -8.60
N LEU A 20 6.48 -5.88 -8.24
CA LEU A 20 5.80 -4.68 -8.74
C LEU A 20 6.50 -3.38 -8.31
N THR A 21 7.07 -3.34 -7.11
CA THR A 21 7.71 -2.14 -6.55
C THR A 21 9.14 -1.92 -7.04
N THR A 22 9.66 -2.78 -7.92
CA THR A 22 10.96 -2.55 -8.59
C THR A 22 10.96 -1.31 -9.50
N ASP A 23 9.80 -0.91 -10.02
CA ASP A 23 9.58 0.33 -10.77
C ASP A 23 8.44 1.13 -10.11
N CYS A 24 8.80 2.02 -9.19
CA CYS A 24 7.84 2.78 -8.39
C CYS A 24 6.90 3.67 -9.21
N PRO A 25 7.34 4.43 -10.24
CA PRO A 25 6.43 5.15 -11.12
C PRO A 25 5.37 4.24 -11.76
N VAL A 26 5.77 3.06 -12.24
CA VAL A 26 4.82 2.09 -12.80
C VAL A 26 3.88 1.53 -11.73
N PHE A 27 4.40 1.18 -10.56
CA PHE A 27 3.60 0.71 -9.42
C PHE A 27 2.53 1.73 -9.01
N GLN A 28 2.93 2.98 -8.78
CA GLN A 28 2.03 4.06 -8.37
C GLN A 28 0.90 4.26 -9.40
N ALA A 29 1.25 4.30 -10.69
CA ALA A 29 0.28 4.46 -11.77
C ALA A 29 -0.65 3.25 -11.90
N TYR A 30 -0.10 2.03 -11.88
CA TYR A 30 -0.85 0.79 -12.02
C TYR A 30 -1.82 0.55 -10.86
N ARG A 31 -1.38 0.82 -9.62
CA ARG A 31 -2.24 0.71 -8.43
C ARG A 31 -3.23 1.87 -8.32
N GLY A 32 -2.99 2.99 -9.00
CA GLY A 32 -3.88 4.15 -9.03
C GLY A 32 -3.73 5.05 -7.81
N TYR A 33 -2.50 5.31 -7.38
CA TYR A 33 -2.21 6.26 -6.32
C TYR A 33 -2.45 7.70 -6.78
N ILE A 34 -2.98 8.53 -5.88
CA ILE A 34 -3.11 9.98 -6.09
C ILE A 34 -1.81 10.63 -5.64
N MET A 35 -1.01 11.10 -6.60
CA MET A 35 0.34 11.61 -6.38
C MET A 35 0.42 13.15 -6.34
N SER A 36 -0.72 13.84 -6.33
CA SER A 36 -0.82 15.29 -6.15
C SER A 36 -1.93 15.63 -5.14
N PRO A 37 -1.80 16.71 -4.36
CA PRO A 37 -2.93 17.23 -3.58
C PRO A 37 -4.14 17.49 -4.49
N LEU A 38 -5.34 17.25 -3.98
CA LEU A 38 -6.59 17.46 -4.74
C LEU A 38 -7.13 18.87 -4.57
N THR A 39 -6.85 19.50 -3.43
CA THR A 39 -7.29 20.85 -3.05
C THR A 39 -6.20 21.56 -2.26
N GLU A 40 -6.21 22.90 -2.29
CA GLU A 40 -5.34 23.74 -1.47
C GLU A 40 -5.60 23.54 0.03
N GLU A 41 -6.87 23.37 0.43
CA GLU A 41 -7.26 23.07 1.81
C GLU A 41 -6.61 21.79 2.34
N GLU A 42 -6.59 20.72 1.52
CA GLU A 42 -5.94 19.46 1.90
C GLU A 42 -4.41 19.56 1.91
N GLU A 43 -3.82 20.40 1.05
CA GLU A 43 -2.37 20.65 1.01
C GLU A 43 -1.89 21.40 2.25
N ASP A 44 -2.66 22.40 2.68
CA ASP A 44 -2.38 23.24 3.85
C ASP A 44 -2.68 22.54 5.20
N PHE A 45 -3.29 21.35 5.17
CA PHE A 45 -3.66 20.59 6.36
C PHE A 45 -3.07 19.17 6.37
N PRO A 46 -1.74 19.02 6.52
CA PRO A 46 -1.09 17.70 6.51
C PRO A 46 -1.46 16.86 7.73
N LEU A 47 -1.78 15.59 7.49
CA LEU A 47 -2.08 14.60 8.52
C LEU A 47 -0.90 13.62 8.71
N ALA A 48 -0.84 12.98 9.88
CA ALA A 48 0.10 11.90 10.15
C ALA A 48 -0.65 10.62 10.56
N PHE A 49 -0.35 9.51 9.89
CA PHE A 49 -0.90 8.19 10.16
C PHE A 49 0.19 7.27 10.68
N SER A 50 -0.19 6.44 11.66
CA SER A 50 0.64 5.34 12.15
C SER A 50 -0.23 4.11 12.25
N PHE A 51 0.15 3.03 11.59
CA PHE A 51 -0.54 1.75 11.71
C PHE A 51 0.44 0.58 11.84
N VAL A 52 0.01 -0.42 12.60
CA VAL A 52 0.79 -1.61 12.92
C VAL A 52 0.39 -2.74 11.99
N ALA A 53 1.37 -3.35 11.33
CA ALA A 53 1.19 -4.36 10.30
C ALA A 53 1.92 -5.65 10.69
N TYR A 54 1.30 -6.81 10.53
CA TYR A 54 1.91 -8.10 10.90
C TYR A 54 1.68 -9.23 9.88
N LYS A 55 0.78 -9.05 8.90
CA LYS A 55 0.51 -9.99 7.79
C LYS A 55 -0.34 -9.32 6.70
N ASP A 56 -0.60 -10.06 5.62
CA ASP A 56 -1.52 -9.72 4.53
C ASP A 56 -1.17 -8.40 3.83
N VAL A 57 -0.06 -8.39 3.07
CA VAL A 57 0.46 -7.19 2.40
C VAL A 57 -0.57 -6.52 1.48
N GLU A 58 -1.44 -7.30 0.85
CA GLU A 58 -2.50 -6.78 -0.01
C GLU A 58 -3.46 -5.88 0.77
N MET A 59 -3.81 -6.25 2.00
CA MET A 59 -4.70 -5.44 2.83
C MET A 59 -4.01 -4.14 3.26
N ILE A 60 -2.72 -4.22 3.62
CA ILE A 60 -1.92 -3.06 4.00
C ILE A 60 -1.79 -2.09 2.83
N GLU A 61 -1.47 -2.58 1.64
CA GLU A 61 -1.36 -1.74 0.44
C GLU A 61 -2.71 -1.15 0.04
N ARG A 62 -3.80 -1.91 0.11
CA ARG A 62 -5.15 -1.39 -0.17
C ARG A 62 -5.55 -0.29 0.79
N LEU A 63 -5.23 -0.45 2.08
CA LEU A 63 -5.46 0.60 3.08
C LEU A 63 -4.62 1.83 2.74
N LEU A 64 -3.31 1.66 2.55
CA LEU A 64 -2.39 2.74 2.22
C LEU A 64 -2.90 3.50 1.00
N ARG A 65 -3.25 2.82 -0.09
CA ARG A 65 -3.80 3.44 -1.30
C ARG A 65 -5.08 4.22 -1.05
N ALA A 66 -5.98 3.72 -0.19
CA ALA A 66 -7.23 4.40 0.10
C ALA A 66 -7.00 5.74 0.83
N ILE A 67 -5.97 5.83 1.67
CA ILE A 67 -5.70 7.00 2.52
C ILE A 67 -4.51 7.85 2.04
N TYR A 68 -3.70 7.37 1.09
CA TYR A 68 -2.47 8.03 0.66
C TYR A 68 -2.76 9.37 -0.02
N ARG A 69 -2.12 10.43 0.46
CA ARG A 69 -2.00 11.72 -0.19
C ARG A 69 -0.57 12.23 0.01
N PRO A 70 0.03 12.88 -1.00
CA PRO A 70 1.45 13.22 -0.97
C PRO A 70 1.84 14.22 0.12
N GLN A 71 0.90 15.02 0.63
CA GLN A 71 1.14 15.97 1.72
C GLN A 71 1.06 15.35 3.13
N ASN A 72 0.58 14.12 3.25
CA ASN A 72 0.45 13.42 4.54
C ASN A 72 1.69 12.59 4.86
N TYR A 73 1.86 12.25 6.14
CA TYR A 73 2.95 11.41 6.63
C TYR A 73 2.42 10.03 7.04
N TYR A 74 3.17 8.97 6.70
CA TYR A 74 2.78 7.58 6.97
C TYR A 74 3.91 6.83 7.66
N CYS A 75 3.62 6.25 8.84
CA CYS A 75 4.51 5.33 9.54
C CYS A 75 3.87 3.94 9.58
N ILE A 76 4.57 2.95 9.02
CA ILE A 76 4.14 1.56 9.03
C ILE A 76 5.03 0.79 9.99
N HIS A 77 4.49 0.41 11.15
CA HIS A 77 5.20 -0.38 12.13
C HIS A 77 5.00 -1.87 11.83
N VAL A 78 6.03 -2.53 11.30
CA VAL A 78 6.00 -3.97 11.00
C VAL A 78 6.35 -4.78 12.26
N ASP A 79 5.49 -5.73 12.64
CA ASP A 79 5.75 -6.61 13.77
C ASP A 79 6.99 -7.48 13.50
N GLN A 80 7.92 -7.51 14.46
CA GLN A 80 9.20 -8.22 14.35
C GLN A 80 9.05 -9.73 14.06
N LYS A 81 7.91 -10.34 14.40
CA LYS A 81 7.64 -11.78 14.18
C LYS A 81 7.05 -12.08 12.81
N SER A 82 6.80 -11.07 11.99
CA SER A 82 6.29 -11.25 10.63
C SER A 82 7.32 -11.98 9.76
N SER A 83 6.88 -12.58 8.64
CA SER A 83 7.82 -13.20 7.70
C SER A 83 8.74 -12.16 7.05
N ASP A 84 9.95 -12.58 6.69
CA ASP A 84 10.91 -11.74 5.97
C ASP A 84 10.33 -11.24 4.64
N SER A 85 9.55 -12.08 3.94
CA SER A 85 8.86 -11.72 2.70
C SER A 85 7.85 -10.59 2.91
N PHE A 86 7.07 -10.66 3.99
CA PHE A 86 6.08 -9.64 4.32
C PHE A 86 6.75 -8.33 4.70
N SER A 87 7.75 -8.39 5.59
CA SER A 87 8.51 -7.20 5.99
C SER A 87 9.15 -6.52 4.78
N ARG A 88 9.77 -7.31 3.89
CA ARG A 88 10.36 -6.79 2.66
C ARG A 88 9.32 -6.16 1.74
N ALA A 89 8.20 -6.83 1.51
CA ALA A 89 7.14 -6.30 0.65
C ALA A 89 6.59 -4.97 1.18
N VAL A 90 6.35 -4.85 2.49
CA VAL A 90 5.92 -3.59 3.12
C VAL A 90 6.99 -2.50 2.98
N THR A 91 8.27 -2.83 3.19
CA THR A 91 9.38 -1.89 3.00
C THR A 91 9.51 -1.43 1.56
N ASP A 92 9.44 -2.33 0.58
CA ASP A 92 9.56 -2.01 -0.83
C ASP A 92 8.38 -1.13 -1.30
N ILE A 93 7.15 -1.39 -0.80
CA ILE A 93 6.01 -0.49 -1.00
C ILE A 93 6.27 0.90 -0.40
N ALA A 94 6.73 0.97 0.85
CA ALA A 94 6.99 2.24 1.52
C ALA A 94 8.05 3.08 0.79
N ASN A 95 9.10 2.43 0.27
CA ASN A 95 10.16 3.09 -0.49
C ASN A 95 9.69 3.69 -1.82
N CYS A 96 8.51 3.29 -2.32
CA CYS A 96 7.91 3.92 -3.48
C CYS A 96 7.27 5.27 -3.18
N PHE A 97 7.26 5.75 -1.93
CA PHE A 97 6.68 7.05 -1.58
C PHE A 97 7.76 7.92 -0.89
N PRO A 98 7.85 9.21 -1.25
CA PRO A 98 8.83 10.13 -0.68
C PRO A 98 8.58 10.47 0.79
#